data_AF-A0AAP3DDF0-F1
#
_entry.id   AF-A0AAP3DDF0-F1
#
_cell.length_a   1.000
_cell.length_b   1.000
_cell.length_c   1.000
_cell.angle_alpha   90.00
_cell.angle_beta   90.00
_cell.angle_gamma   90.00
#
_symmetry.space_group_name_H-M   'P 1'
#
loop_
_entity.id
_entity.type
_entity.pdbx_description
1 polymer ?
#
loop_
_entity_poly.entity_id
_entity_poly.type
_entity_poly.pdbx_seq_one_letter_code
_entity_poly.pdbx_strand_id
1 'polypeptide(L)'
;MKRRYLSSDTTIIFIQPINDDNLLVVGARTRYFGPNNYELNGKIFDLDGNLIKELLLGDGIQNVQVSANGTIWTGFFDEGVFGNYGWVEPIGASGLIAWDRNGKQVFSNHKADICDCYALNVVNDQEIWFYYYTDFHLVKIANDQMEFFNPKISGSSGFITYNSYFLFDKGYGKHDEYILLKNNNSGKFIQKCEVRFITQEGKTIQSYDRDFRGDVLILREGDCLYKVHLHELVNRV
;
A
#
# COMPACT_ATOMS: atom_id res chain seq x y z
N MET A 1 -3.83 24.50 25.43
CA MET A 1 -3.63 24.22 23.99
C MET A 1 -2.25 23.59 23.81
N LYS A 2 -2.14 22.24 23.84
CA LYS A 2 -0.87 21.54 23.64
C LYS A 2 -0.80 21.09 22.18
N ARG A 3 -0.12 21.88 21.33
CA ARG A 3 0.34 21.42 20.02
C ARG A 3 1.41 20.35 20.28
N ARG A 4 1.08 19.07 20.08
CA ARG A 4 2.10 18.02 19.98
C ARG A 4 2.62 18.07 18.55
N TYR A 5 3.85 18.57 18.41
CA TYR A 5 4.63 18.43 17.21
C TYR A 5 4.87 16.94 16.95
N LEU A 6 4.60 16.48 15.74
CA LEU A 6 5.22 15.27 15.19
C LEU A 6 6.71 15.63 15.04
N SER A 7 7.54 15.22 16.01
CA SER A 7 8.96 15.54 16.01
C SER A 7 9.71 14.69 15.00
N SER A 8 10.53 15.36 14.21
CA SER A 8 11.35 14.88 13.10
C SER A 8 12.35 13.79 13.46
N ASP A 9 12.25 12.66 12.77
CA ASP A 9 13.31 12.06 11.93
C ASP A 9 12.59 11.14 10.93
N THR A 10 12.49 11.59 9.67
CA THR A 10 11.88 10.85 8.53
C THR A 10 10.57 10.10 8.84
N THR A 11 9.58 10.77 9.41
CA THR A 11 8.28 10.14 9.70
C THR A 11 7.49 9.96 8.41
N ILE A 12 7.44 8.74 7.89
CA ILE A 12 6.49 8.35 6.84
C ILE A 12 5.09 8.41 7.45
N ILE A 13 4.19 9.18 6.84
CA ILE A 13 2.81 9.37 7.26
C ILE A 13 1.90 8.95 6.10
N PHE A 14 0.95 8.07 6.38
CA PHE A 14 -0.12 7.71 5.46
C PHE A 14 -1.40 8.44 5.84
N ILE A 15 -2.12 8.93 4.85
CA ILE A 15 -3.44 9.55 5.03
C ILE A 15 -4.43 8.81 4.15
N GLN A 16 -5.55 8.36 4.72
CA GLN A 16 -6.60 7.64 4.01
C GLN A 16 -7.97 8.15 4.45
N PRO A 17 -8.91 8.40 3.52
CA PRO A 17 -10.31 8.48 3.88
C PRO A 17 -10.73 7.16 4.53
N ILE A 18 -11.33 7.21 5.73
CA ILE A 18 -11.90 6.01 6.38
C ILE A 18 -13.41 5.90 6.18
N ASN A 19 -14.06 7.03 5.95
CA ASN A 19 -15.42 7.20 5.46
C ASN A 19 -15.54 8.64 4.90
N ASP A 20 -16.74 9.07 4.53
CA ASP A 20 -16.97 10.39 3.92
C ASP A 20 -16.63 11.57 4.85
N ASP A 21 -16.68 11.37 6.17
CA ASP A 21 -16.55 12.43 7.17
C ASP A 21 -15.26 12.35 8.00
N ASN A 22 -14.45 11.31 7.79
CA ASN A 22 -13.29 11.04 8.64
C ASN A 22 -12.04 10.66 7.84
N LEU A 23 -10.89 11.09 8.36
CA LEU A 23 -9.56 10.76 7.85
C LEU A 23 -8.79 9.91 8.86
N LEU A 24 -8.19 8.84 8.37
CA LEU A 24 -7.18 8.07 9.09
C LEU A 24 -5.79 8.63 8.76
N VAL A 25 -5.03 8.98 9.79
CA VAL A 25 -3.62 9.36 9.72
C VAL A 25 -2.80 8.28 10.42
N VAL A 26 -1.84 7.68 9.72
CA VAL A 26 -1.01 6.59 10.25
C VAL A 26 0.46 6.97 10.16
N GLY A 27 1.16 6.94 11.30
CA GLY A 27 2.62 6.95 11.32
C GLY A 27 3.17 5.55 11.06
N ALA A 28 4.19 5.45 10.20
CA ALA A 28 4.80 4.15 9.88
C ALA A 28 5.46 3.45 11.08
N ARG A 29 5.81 4.22 12.12
CA ARG A 29 6.57 3.75 13.28
C ARG A 29 5.75 3.84 14.57
N THR A 30 5.95 2.89 15.48
CA THR A 30 5.44 2.94 16.86
C THR A 30 6.40 2.26 17.84
N ARG A 31 6.69 2.91 18.96
CA ARG A 31 7.51 2.35 20.05
C ARG A 31 6.69 1.50 21.01
N TYR A 32 7.29 0.39 21.41
CA TYR A 32 6.84 -0.44 22.53
C TYR A 32 7.76 -0.27 23.73
N PHE A 33 7.17 0.03 24.90
CA PHE A 33 7.90 0.18 26.16
C PHE A 33 7.51 -0.87 27.21
N GLY A 34 6.48 -1.68 26.93
CA GLY A 34 5.99 -2.73 27.82
C GLY A 34 4.48 -2.93 27.73
N PRO A 35 3.94 -3.88 28.52
CA PRO A 35 2.50 -4.13 28.55
C PRO A 35 1.72 -2.85 28.88
N ASN A 36 0.76 -2.49 28.03
CA ASN A 36 -0.03 -1.26 28.14
C ASN A 36 0.76 0.07 28.07
N ASN A 37 2.03 0.03 27.66
CA ASN A 37 2.86 1.22 27.45
C ASN A 37 3.48 1.17 26.05
N TYR A 38 2.77 1.75 25.08
CA TYR A 38 3.14 1.77 23.68
C TYR A 38 2.49 2.96 22.98
N GLU A 39 3.04 3.35 21.83
CA GLU A 39 2.50 4.45 21.03
C GLU A 39 1.34 3.98 20.14
N LEU A 40 0.33 4.83 19.97
CA LEU A 40 -0.78 4.61 19.05
C LEU A 40 -0.50 5.39 17.75
N ASN A 41 -0.11 4.67 16.71
CA ASN A 41 0.31 5.27 15.44
C ASN A 41 -0.82 5.51 14.44
N GLY A 42 -2.00 4.94 14.64
CA GLY A 42 -3.20 5.26 13.84
C GLY A 42 -4.08 6.28 14.56
N LYS A 43 -4.56 7.30 13.85
CA LYS A 43 -5.44 8.34 14.41
C LYS A 43 -6.55 8.67 13.44
N ILE A 44 -7.79 8.66 13.91
CA ILE A 44 -8.97 9.04 13.12
C ILE A 44 -9.36 10.44 13.53
N PHE A 45 -9.47 11.34 12.56
CA PHE A 45 -9.93 12.70 12.72
C PHE A 45 -11.23 12.93 11.94
N ASP A 46 -12.07 13.84 12.41
CA ASP A 46 -13.11 14.43 11.56
C ASP A 46 -12.51 15.48 10.61
N LEU A 47 -13.34 16.01 9.71
CA LEU A 47 -12.91 17.03 8.74
C LEU A 47 -12.56 18.39 9.37
N ASP A 48 -12.98 18.64 10.61
CA ASP A 48 -12.62 19.83 11.39
C ASP A 48 -11.26 19.66 12.11
N GLY A 49 -10.66 18.47 12.03
CA GLY A 49 -9.38 18.13 12.66
C GLY A 49 -9.49 17.73 14.12
N ASN A 50 -10.71 17.43 14.63
CA ASN A 50 -10.88 16.88 15.95
C ASN A 50 -10.51 15.39 15.97
N LEU A 51 -9.73 14.98 16.96
CA LEU A 51 -9.36 13.59 17.16
C LEU A 51 -10.56 12.79 17.65
N ILE A 52 -10.97 11.78 16.88
CA ILE A 52 -12.09 10.88 17.18
C ILE A 52 -11.59 9.61 17.87
N LYS A 53 -10.49 9.02 17.40
CA LYS A 53 -9.98 7.75 17.91
C LYS A 53 -8.49 7.58 17.66
N GLU A 54 -7.82 6.85 18.54
CA GLU A 54 -6.44 6.37 18.35
C GLU A 54 -6.42 4.84 18.26
N LEU A 55 -5.55 4.30 17.42
CA LEU A 55 -5.41 2.89 17.08
C LEU A 55 -3.95 2.48 17.15
N LEU A 56 -3.71 1.23 17.54
CA LEU A 56 -2.42 0.58 17.39
C LEU A 56 -2.46 -0.26 16.10
N LEU A 57 -1.66 0.10 15.11
CA LEU A 57 -1.63 -0.58 13.80
C LEU A 57 -0.32 -1.34 13.54
N GLY A 58 0.60 -1.36 14.50
CA GLY A 58 1.90 -2.03 14.43
C GLY A 58 3.04 -1.13 13.94
N ASP A 59 4.28 -1.48 14.32
CA ASP A 59 5.50 -0.80 13.83
C ASP A 59 5.87 -1.30 12.44
N GLY A 60 6.69 -0.54 11.72
CA GLY A 60 7.25 -0.95 10.45
C GLY A 60 6.22 -1.07 9.33
N ILE A 61 5.26 -0.14 9.27
CA ILE A 61 4.25 -0.12 8.21
C ILE A 61 4.86 0.43 6.92
N GLN A 62 4.75 -0.35 5.85
CA GLN A 62 5.18 0.01 4.51
C GLN A 62 4.05 0.63 3.69
N ASN A 63 2.83 0.13 3.83
CA ASN A 63 1.67 0.50 2.99
C ASN A 63 0.40 0.59 3.85
N VAL A 64 -0.47 1.57 3.57
CA VAL A 64 -1.82 1.67 4.16
C VAL A 64 -2.84 2.00 3.10
N GLN A 65 -3.89 1.19 2.99
CA GLN A 65 -5.07 1.50 2.17
C GLN A 65 -6.35 1.14 2.91
N VAL A 66 -7.42 1.91 2.68
CA VAL A 66 -8.72 1.69 3.33
C VAL A 66 -9.78 1.36 2.27
N SER A 67 -10.53 0.29 2.50
CA SER A 67 -11.66 -0.10 1.63
C SER A 67 -12.89 0.78 1.87
N ALA A 68 -13.91 0.68 1.01
CA ALA A 68 -15.10 1.52 1.13
C ALA A 68 -15.89 1.29 2.44
N ASN A 69 -15.88 0.06 2.99
CA ASN A 69 -16.50 -0.20 4.30
C ASN A 69 -15.63 0.23 5.50
N GLY A 70 -14.50 0.91 5.25
CA GLY A 70 -13.60 1.36 6.30
C GLY A 70 -12.68 0.26 6.85
N THR A 71 -12.46 -0.83 6.10
CA THR A 71 -11.46 -1.85 6.47
C THR A 71 -10.08 -1.30 6.17
N ILE A 72 -9.23 -1.22 7.19
CA ILE A 72 -7.88 -0.69 7.08
C ILE A 72 -6.95 -1.86 6.76
N TRP A 73 -6.22 -1.79 5.66
CA TRP A 73 -5.18 -2.76 5.30
C TRP A 73 -3.81 -2.15 5.52
N THR A 74 -2.96 -2.87 6.26
CA THR A 74 -1.58 -2.47 6.56
C THR A 74 -0.62 -3.55 6.09
N GLY A 75 0.26 -3.19 5.16
CA GLY A 75 1.43 -4.00 4.78
C GLY A 75 2.65 -3.54 5.56
N PHE A 76 3.49 -4.49 5.99
CA PHE A 76 4.68 -4.22 6.82
C PHE A 76 5.97 -4.50 6.04
N PHE A 77 7.03 -3.75 6.36
CA PHE A 77 8.39 -4.04 5.92
C PHE A 77 9.14 -4.83 7.00
N ASP A 78 10.37 -5.25 6.70
CA ASP A 78 11.15 -6.19 7.51
C ASP A 78 11.19 -5.85 9.01
N GLU A 79 11.38 -4.60 9.41
CA GLU A 79 11.37 -4.19 10.81
C GLU A 79 10.00 -4.36 11.50
N GLY A 80 8.90 -4.27 10.75
CA GLY A 80 7.55 -4.54 11.23
C GLY A 80 7.20 -6.04 11.26
N VAL A 81 7.88 -6.84 10.44
CA VAL A 81 7.74 -8.30 10.39
C VAL A 81 8.59 -8.99 11.45
N PHE A 82 9.86 -8.58 11.59
CA PHE A 82 10.84 -9.23 12.47
C PHE A 82 10.96 -8.54 13.83
N GLY A 83 10.45 -7.32 13.95
CA GLY A 83 10.43 -6.56 15.19
C GLY A 83 11.54 -5.51 15.26
N ASN A 84 11.15 -4.32 15.69
CA ASN A 84 12.03 -3.21 16.01
C ASN A 84 11.35 -2.30 17.05
N TYR A 85 12.01 -1.24 17.51
CA TYR A 85 11.42 -0.23 18.41
C TYR A 85 10.80 -0.81 19.69
N GLY A 86 11.37 -1.91 20.20
CA GLY A 86 10.94 -2.61 21.41
C GLY A 86 9.96 -3.77 21.17
N TRP A 87 9.47 -3.95 19.95
CA TRP A 87 8.60 -5.07 19.59
C TRP A 87 9.43 -6.34 19.39
N VAL A 88 9.42 -7.24 20.38
CA VAL A 88 10.03 -8.58 20.27
C VAL A 88 9.09 -9.56 19.57
N GLU A 89 7.79 -9.46 19.87
CA GLU A 89 6.71 -10.17 19.18
C GLU A 89 5.93 -9.11 18.38
N PRO A 90 6.36 -8.80 17.15
CA PRO A 90 5.79 -7.69 16.40
C PRO A 90 4.37 -7.98 15.96
N ILE A 91 3.54 -6.93 15.99
CA ILE A 91 2.16 -7.00 15.50
C ILE A 91 2.15 -7.39 14.01
N GLY A 92 3.05 -6.81 13.22
CA GLY A 92 3.16 -7.04 11.79
C GLY A 92 3.85 -8.34 11.38
N ALA A 93 4.03 -9.32 12.29
CA ALA A 93 4.76 -10.56 12.02
C ALA A 93 4.26 -11.35 10.79
N SER A 94 2.99 -11.21 10.42
CA SER A 94 2.43 -11.84 9.22
C SER A 94 2.65 -11.03 7.93
N GLY A 95 3.24 -9.84 8.00
CA GLY A 95 3.53 -8.95 6.87
C GLY A 95 2.32 -8.22 6.26
N LEU A 96 1.09 -8.71 6.47
CA LEU A 96 -0.13 -8.07 6.00
C LEU A 96 -1.31 -8.35 6.94
N ILE A 97 -1.96 -7.27 7.42
CA ILE A 97 -3.09 -7.34 8.35
C ILE A 97 -4.21 -6.43 7.87
N ALA A 98 -5.46 -6.84 8.11
CA ALA A 98 -6.61 -5.96 7.98
C ALA A 98 -7.31 -5.73 9.32
N TRP A 99 -7.79 -4.51 9.52
CA TRP A 99 -8.42 -4.02 10.75
C TRP A 99 -9.80 -3.46 10.45
N ASP A 100 -10.74 -3.63 11.37
CA ASP A 100 -11.96 -2.81 11.36
C ASP A 100 -11.65 -1.37 11.83
N ARG A 101 -12.64 -0.48 11.70
CA ARG A 101 -12.56 0.92 12.17
C ARG A 101 -12.34 1.10 13.68
N ASN A 102 -12.40 0.02 14.46
CA ASN A 102 -12.13 0.03 15.90
C ASN A 102 -10.71 -0.44 16.22
N GLY A 103 -9.91 -0.81 15.21
CA GLY A 103 -8.59 -1.38 15.39
C GLY A 103 -8.63 -2.86 15.77
N LYS A 104 -9.76 -3.54 15.59
CA LYS A 104 -9.82 -4.99 15.77
C LYS A 104 -9.30 -5.65 14.49
N GLN A 105 -8.34 -6.55 14.63
CA GLN A 105 -7.87 -7.39 13.53
C GLN A 105 -9.03 -8.26 12.99
N VAL A 106 -9.27 -8.17 11.68
CA VAL A 106 -10.28 -8.96 10.95
C VAL A 106 -9.68 -9.92 9.94
N PHE A 107 -8.42 -9.70 9.54
CA PHE A 107 -7.66 -10.61 8.68
C PHE A 107 -6.17 -10.58 9.05
N SER A 108 -5.48 -11.69 8.86
CA SER A 108 -4.02 -11.77 8.86
C SER A 108 -3.57 -12.73 7.76
N ASN A 109 -2.52 -12.35 7.04
CA ASN A 109 -1.85 -13.28 6.14
C ASN A 109 -1.39 -14.54 6.92
N HIS A 110 -1.51 -15.68 6.25
CA HIS A 110 -1.17 -17.00 6.81
C HIS A 110 -0.55 -17.95 5.76
N LYS A 111 -0.28 -17.47 4.54
CA LYS A 111 0.26 -18.29 3.44
C LYS A 111 1.51 -17.73 2.79
N ALA A 112 1.60 -16.40 2.64
CA ALA A 112 2.76 -15.77 2.03
C ALA A 112 3.85 -15.57 3.08
N ASP A 113 5.10 -15.88 2.73
CA ASP A 113 6.28 -15.62 3.57
C ASP A 113 6.80 -14.20 3.27
N ILE A 114 6.29 -13.23 4.02
CA ILE A 114 6.50 -11.80 3.76
C ILE A 114 7.60 -11.28 4.67
N CYS A 115 8.71 -10.85 4.08
CA CYS A 115 9.68 -9.97 4.73
C CYS A 115 9.31 -8.51 4.48
N ASP A 116 8.93 -8.16 3.25
CA ASP A 116 8.47 -6.83 2.90
C ASP A 116 7.21 -6.88 2.03
N CYS A 117 6.15 -6.18 2.44
CA CYS A 117 4.96 -5.95 1.63
C CYS A 117 5.19 -4.77 0.69
N TYR A 118 5.97 -4.99 -0.38
CA TYR A 118 6.39 -3.97 -1.34
C TYR A 118 5.27 -3.18 -2.00
N ALA A 119 4.12 -3.80 -2.28
CA ALA A 119 2.98 -3.10 -2.83
C ALA A 119 1.64 -3.68 -2.35
N LEU A 120 0.67 -2.80 -2.17
CA LEU A 120 -0.70 -3.08 -1.77
C LEU A 120 -1.66 -2.32 -2.69
N ASN A 121 -2.72 -2.99 -3.13
CA ASN A 121 -3.80 -2.39 -3.90
C ASN A 121 -5.14 -2.99 -3.47
N VAL A 122 -5.88 -2.22 -2.67
CA VAL A 122 -7.24 -2.53 -2.22
C VAL A 122 -8.22 -2.01 -3.28
N VAL A 123 -8.59 -2.88 -4.22
CA VAL A 123 -9.47 -2.52 -5.34
C VAL A 123 -10.89 -2.26 -4.84
N ASN A 124 -11.37 -3.13 -3.95
CA ASN A 124 -12.64 -3.01 -3.24
C ASN A 124 -12.61 -3.92 -1.99
N ASP A 125 -13.73 -4.00 -1.27
CA ASP A 125 -13.86 -4.80 -0.04
C ASP A 125 -13.69 -6.33 -0.23
N GLN A 126 -13.76 -6.84 -1.47
CA GLN A 126 -13.66 -8.27 -1.80
C GLN A 126 -12.45 -8.62 -2.66
N GLU A 127 -11.72 -7.62 -3.16
CA GLU A 127 -10.57 -7.83 -4.04
C GLU A 127 -9.40 -6.97 -3.58
N ILE A 128 -8.45 -7.64 -2.94
CA ILE A 128 -7.22 -7.04 -2.44
C ILE A 128 -6.05 -7.72 -3.13
N TRP A 129 -5.10 -6.93 -3.58
CA TRP A 129 -3.87 -7.43 -4.16
C TRP A 129 -2.69 -6.94 -3.36
N PHE A 130 -1.69 -7.79 -3.18
CA PHE A 130 -0.41 -7.38 -2.64
C PHE A 130 0.74 -8.07 -3.35
N TYR A 131 1.92 -7.49 -3.26
CA TYR A 131 3.14 -8.03 -3.84
C TYR A 131 4.26 -7.89 -2.82
N TYR A 132 5.03 -8.96 -2.64
CA TYR A 132 5.92 -9.09 -1.48
C TYR A 132 7.31 -9.65 -1.84
N TYR A 133 8.29 -9.30 -1.00
CA TYR A 133 9.54 -10.02 -0.84
C TYR A 133 9.32 -11.10 0.25
N THR A 134 9.67 -12.37 0.06
CA THR A 134 10.88 -12.86 -0.63
C THR A 134 10.71 -13.29 -2.09
N ASP A 135 9.57 -13.85 -2.46
CA ASP A 135 9.39 -14.56 -3.74
C ASP A 135 9.08 -13.66 -4.95
N PHE A 136 8.71 -12.39 -4.71
CA PHE A 136 8.17 -11.50 -5.74
C PHE A 136 6.90 -12.04 -6.41
N HIS A 137 6.04 -12.69 -5.62
CA HIS A 137 4.71 -13.07 -6.06
C HIS A 137 3.72 -11.91 -5.88
N LEU A 138 2.86 -11.76 -6.87
CA LEU A 138 1.62 -11.00 -6.76
C LEU A 138 0.56 -11.95 -6.20
N VAL A 139 -0.19 -11.50 -5.19
CA VAL A 139 -1.19 -12.32 -4.52
C VAL A 139 -2.53 -11.61 -4.53
N LYS A 140 -3.59 -12.31 -4.96
CA LYS A 140 -4.97 -11.88 -4.83
C LYS A 140 -5.55 -12.46 -3.55
N ILE A 141 -6.18 -11.62 -2.73
CA ILE A 141 -7.08 -12.03 -1.66
C ILE A 141 -8.51 -11.76 -2.12
N ALA A 142 -9.33 -12.80 -2.16
CA ALA A 142 -10.76 -12.70 -2.41
C ALA A 142 -11.51 -13.79 -1.64
N ASN A 143 -12.54 -13.40 -0.87
CA ASN A 143 -13.34 -14.31 -0.02
C ASN A 143 -12.45 -15.21 0.88
N ASP A 144 -11.47 -14.61 1.55
CA ASP A 144 -10.44 -15.29 2.37
C ASP A 144 -9.56 -16.33 1.64
N GLN A 145 -9.68 -16.43 0.31
CA GLN A 145 -8.79 -17.23 -0.52
C GLN A 145 -7.63 -16.39 -1.03
N MET A 146 -6.45 -17.00 -1.04
CA MET A 146 -5.23 -16.39 -1.57
C MET A 146 -4.79 -17.14 -2.82
N GLU A 147 -4.67 -16.41 -3.92
CA GLU A 147 -4.17 -16.92 -5.21
C GLU A 147 -2.85 -16.24 -5.56
N PHE A 148 -1.85 -17.03 -5.95
CA PHE A 148 -0.48 -16.57 -6.18
C PHE A 148 -0.17 -16.53 -7.66
N PHE A 149 0.48 -15.45 -8.09
CA PHE A 149 0.89 -15.22 -9.46
C PHE A 149 2.34 -14.74 -9.50
N ASN A 150 3.06 -15.12 -10.56
CA ASN A 150 4.43 -14.65 -10.78
C ASN A 150 4.45 -13.65 -11.94
N PRO A 151 4.56 -12.33 -11.67
CA PRO A 151 4.63 -11.31 -12.71
C PRO A 151 5.99 -11.27 -13.42
N LYS A 152 6.99 -12.02 -12.93
CA LYS A 152 8.40 -12.00 -13.39
C LYS A 152 9.04 -10.61 -13.32
N ILE A 153 8.69 -9.87 -12.29
CA ILE A 153 9.25 -8.57 -11.93
C ILE A 153 9.83 -8.74 -10.54
N SER A 154 11.00 -8.15 -10.28
CA SER A 154 11.62 -8.14 -8.94
C SER A 154 11.63 -6.72 -8.41
N GLY A 155 11.33 -6.55 -7.12
CA GLY A 155 11.42 -5.24 -6.46
C GLY A 155 10.45 -4.17 -6.94
N SER A 156 9.30 -4.53 -7.53
CA SER A 156 8.28 -3.54 -7.89
C SER A 156 7.78 -2.79 -6.66
N SER A 157 7.69 -1.46 -6.76
CA SER A 157 7.22 -0.58 -5.68
C SER A 157 5.73 -0.26 -5.73
N GLY A 158 5.00 -0.77 -6.74
CA GLY A 158 3.58 -0.49 -6.89
C GLY A 158 2.99 -1.05 -8.18
N PHE A 159 1.67 -1.28 -8.16
CA PHE A 159 0.91 -1.69 -9.34
C PHE A 159 -0.56 -1.29 -9.26
N ILE A 160 -1.16 -1.04 -10.42
CA ILE A 160 -2.60 -0.84 -10.59
C ILE A 160 -3.19 -1.95 -11.46
N THR A 161 -4.49 -2.20 -11.33
CA THR A 161 -5.19 -3.28 -12.03
C THR A 161 -6.53 -2.84 -12.61
N TYR A 162 -6.87 -3.37 -13.78
CA TYR A 162 -8.14 -3.17 -14.45
C TYR A 162 -8.48 -4.43 -15.26
N ASN A 163 -9.54 -5.13 -14.86
CA ASN A 163 -9.88 -6.46 -15.40
C ASN A 163 -8.69 -7.43 -15.27
N SER A 164 -8.15 -7.89 -16.40
CA SER A 164 -6.98 -8.78 -16.45
C SER A 164 -5.67 -8.04 -16.75
N TYR A 165 -5.68 -6.72 -16.79
CA TYR A 165 -4.50 -5.90 -17.07
C TYR A 165 -3.92 -5.33 -15.79
N PHE A 166 -2.59 -5.28 -15.74
CA PHE A 166 -1.83 -4.77 -14.62
C PHE A 166 -0.73 -3.86 -15.13
N LEU A 167 -0.60 -2.67 -14.56
CA LEU A 167 0.53 -1.78 -14.81
C LEU A 167 1.42 -1.79 -13.57
N PHE A 168 2.61 -2.37 -13.71
CA PHE A 168 3.60 -2.46 -12.64
C PHE A 168 4.69 -1.40 -12.82
N ASP A 169 5.18 -0.84 -11.71
CA ASP A 169 6.53 -0.28 -11.64
C ASP A 169 7.55 -1.39 -11.97
N LYS A 170 8.55 -1.10 -12.82
CA LYS A 170 9.53 -2.11 -13.29
C LYS A 170 10.48 -2.61 -12.20
N GLY A 171 10.40 -2.04 -11.01
CA GLY A 171 11.14 -2.47 -9.84
C GLY A 171 12.54 -1.92 -9.73
N TYR A 172 13.45 -2.67 -9.10
CA TYR A 172 14.73 -2.14 -8.63
C TYR A 172 15.51 -1.35 -9.70
N GLY A 173 15.85 -0.10 -9.36
CA GLY A 173 16.64 0.78 -10.22
C GLY A 173 15.93 1.28 -11.48
N LYS A 174 14.62 1.00 -11.64
CA LYS A 174 13.81 1.35 -12.82
C LYS A 174 12.51 2.04 -12.43
N HIS A 175 12.56 2.84 -11.37
CA HIS A 175 11.41 3.64 -10.95
C HIS A 175 11.01 4.64 -12.04
N ASP A 176 9.71 4.89 -12.17
CA ASP A 176 9.07 5.66 -13.25
C ASP A 176 9.18 5.08 -14.66
N GLU A 177 9.64 3.83 -14.74
CA GLU A 177 9.41 2.98 -15.90
C GLU A 177 8.40 1.89 -15.53
N TYR A 178 7.40 1.72 -16.39
CA TYR A 178 6.28 0.83 -16.12
C TYR A 178 6.20 -0.28 -17.17
N ILE A 179 5.58 -1.39 -16.79
CA ILE A 179 5.32 -2.52 -17.67
C ILE A 179 3.84 -2.88 -17.59
N LEU A 180 3.19 -2.91 -18.75
CA LEU A 180 1.81 -3.34 -18.89
C LEU A 180 1.79 -4.85 -19.13
N LEU A 181 1.20 -5.58 -18.19
CA LEU A 181 0.99 -7.02 -18.25
C LEU A 181 -0.49 -7.34 -18.43
N LYS A 182 -0.79 -8.43 -19.12
CA LYS A 182 -2.12 -9.05 -19.14
C LYS A 182 -2.05 -10.45 -18.55
N ASN A 183 -2.81 -10.71 -17.51
CA ASN A 183 -3.03 -12.05 -16.98
C ASN A 183 -3.96 -12.83 -17.92
N ASN A 184 -3.63 -14.06 -18.26
CA ASN A 184 -4.50 -14.94 -19.04
C ASN A 184 -5.35 -15.84 -18.12
N ASN A 185 -6.30 -16.58 -18.70
CA ASN A 185 -7.18 -17.47 -17.92
C ASN A 185 -6.45 -18.63 -17.20
N SER A 186 -5.13 -18.78 -17.40
CA SER A 186 -4.28 -19.79 -16.73
C SER A 186 -3.38 -19.19 -15.64
N GLY A 187 -3.58 -17.92 -15.25
CA GLY A 187 -2.78 -17.25 -14.23
C GLY A 187 -1.39 -16.79 -14.71
N LYS A 188 -1.11 -16.84 -16.02
CA LYS A 188 0.18 -16.42 -16.58
C LYS A 188 0.10 -14.99 -17.12
N PHE A 189 1.13 -14.21 -16.81
CA PHE A 189 1.29 -12.86 -17.34
C PHE A 189 1.96 -12.84 -18.71
N ILE A 190 1.37 -12.06 -19.62
CA ILE A 190 1.92 -11.74 -20.94
C ILE A 190 2.20 -10.24 -20.96
N GLN A 191 3.45 -9.85 -21.21
CA GLN A 191 3.82 -8.45 -21.41
C GLN A 191 3.17 -7.90 -22.69
N LYS A 192 2.55 -6.72 -22.58
CA LYS A 192 1.95 -5.99 -23.70
C LYS A 192 2.88 -4.94 -24.23
N CYS A 193 3.35 -4.06 -23.36
CA CYS A 193 4.30 -3.01 -23.71
C CYS A 193 5.00 -2.51 -22.44
N GLU A 194 6.06 -1.74 -22.66
CA GLU A 194 6.59 -0.85 -21.63
C GLU A 194 5.90 0.51 -21.74
N VAL A 195 5.70 1.17 -20.60
CA VAL A 195 5.03 2.47 -20.50
C VAL A 195 5.96 3.43 -19.78
N ARG A 196 6.08 4.64 -20.34
CA ARG A 196 6.73 5.78 -19.70
C ARG A 196 5.78 6.96 -19.84
N PHE A 197 5.63 7.72 -18.77
CA PHE A 197 4.82 8.93 -18.79
C PHE A 197 5.70 10.14 -19.07
N ILE A 198 5.20 11.03 -19.92
CA ILE A 198 5.92 12.24 -20.33
C ILE A 198 5.06 13.48 -20.06
N THR A 199 5.71 14.60 -19.78
CA THR A 199 5.09 15.92 -19.69
C THR A 199 4.63 16.40 -21.08
N GLN A 200 3.90 17.52 -21.12
CA GLN A 200 3.49 18.12 -22.40
C GLN A 200 4.68 18.57 -23.27
N GLU A 201 5.82 18.85 -22.64
CA GLU A 201 7.09 19.20 -23.29
C GLU A 201 7.88 17.97 -23.74
N GLY A 202 7.34 16.76 -23.56
CA GLY A 202 7.96 15.51 -23.99
C GLY A 202 9.06 14.98 -23.08
N LYS A 203 9.20 15.50 -21.86
CA LYS A 203 10.18 15.01 -20.88
C LYS A 203 9.59 13.87 -20.06
N THR A 204 10.38 12.85 -19.73
CA THR A 204 9.93 11.79 -18.81
C THR A 204 9.59 12.40 -17.45
N ILE A 205 8.42 12.05 -16.92
CA ILE A 205 8.01 12.44 -15.57
C ILE A 205 8.95 11.77 -14.57
N GLN A 206 9.55 12.56 -13.69
CA GLN A 206 10.32 12.08 -12.54
C GLN A 206 9.49 12.32 -11.28
N SER A 207 8.81 11.27 -10.82
CA SER A 207 7.92 11.38 -9.68
C SER A 207 8.71 11.45 -8.37
N TYR A 208 8.28 12.33 -7.49
CA TYR A 208 8.72 12.35 -6.09
C TYR A 208 7.85 11.41 -5.24
N ASP A 209 6.53 11.44 -5.47
CA ASP A 209 5.56 10.56 -4.83
C ASP A 209 4.71 9.84 -5.89
N ARG A 210 4.28 8.63 -5.54
CA ARG A 210 3.38 7.80 -6.35
C ARG A 210 2.35 7.14 -5.47
N ASP A 211 1.12 7.04 -5.96
CA ASP A 211 0.06 6.26 -5.32
C ASP A 211 -0.61 5.33 -6.34
N PHE A 212 -0.84 4.09 -5.92
CA PHE A 212 -1.34 3.01 -6.77
C PHE A 212 -2.63 2.46 -6.16
N ARG A 213 -3.78 2.78 -6.75
CA ARG A 213 -5.07 2.41 -6.16
C ARG A 213 -6.11 2.03 -7.19
N GLY A 214 -6.66 0.82 -7.08
CA GLY A 214 -7.58 0.26 -8.06
C GLY A 214 -6.96 0.29 -9.45
N ASP A 215 -7.62 1.00 -10.36
CA ASP A 215 -7.18 1.25 -11.74
C ASP A 215 -6.48 2.61 -11.92
N VAL A 216 -6.12 3.31 -10.84
CA VAL A 216 -5.59 4.68 -10.87
C VAL A 216 -4.16 4.73 -10.35
N LEU A 217 -3.26 5.29 -11.15
CA LEU A 217 -1.92 5.71 -10.75
C LEU A 217 -1.89 7.23 -10.64
N ILE A 218 -1.44 7.72 -9.49
CA ILE A 218 -1.15 9.12 -9.26
C ILE A 218 0.37 9.31 -9.25
N LEU A 219 0.86 10.28 -10.02
CA LEU A 219 2.28 10.68 -10.04
C LEU A 219 2.37 12.14 -9.63
N ARG A 220 3.29 12.47 -8.71
CA ARG A 220 3.59 13.86 -8.34
C ARG A 220 4.98 14.24 -8.79
N GLU A 221 5.09 15.29 -9.60
CA GLU A 221 6.36 15.89 -10.03
C GLU A 221 6.31 17.39 -9.73
N GLY A 222 7.11 17.84 -8.75
CA GLY A 222 7.01 19.21 -8.23
C GLY A 222 5.60 19.51 -7.69
N ASP A 223 4.96 20.52 -8.27
CA ASP A 223 3.59 20.96 -7.94
C ASP A 223 2.52 20.35 -8.88
N CYS A 224 2.93 19.52 -9.83
CA CYS A 224 2.02 18.86 -10.77
C CYS A 224 1.58 17.49 -10.24
N LEU A 225 0.28 17.21 -10.36
CA LEU A 225 -0.30 15.92 -10.09
C LEU A 225 -0.86 15.34 -11.39
N TYR A 226 -0.36 14.17 -11.78
CA TYR A 226 -0.85 13.43 -12.94
C TYR A 226 -1.68 12.25 -12.48
N LYS A 227 -2.85 12.08 -13.10
CA LYS A 227 -3.75 10.96 -12.84
C LYS A 227 -3.85 10.11 -14.09
N VAL A 228 -3.50 8.84 -13.96
CA VAL A 228 -3.54 7.86 -15.04
C VAL A 228 -4.56 6.80 -14.70
N HIS A 229 -5.53 6.62 -15.58
CA HIS A 229 -6.48 5.53 -15.53
C HIS A 229 -6.00 4.36 -16.40
N LEU A 230 -5.86 3.17 -15.82
CA LEU A 230 -5.37 2.00 -16.54
C LEU A 230 -6.28 1.62 -17.71
N HIS A 231 -7.59 1.78 -17.56
CA HIS A 231 -8.54 1.48 -18.63
C HIS A 231 -8.29 2.34 -19.88
N GLU A 232 -7.83 3.60 -19.73
CA GLU A 232 -7.48 4.46 -20.86
C GLU A 232 -6.21 3.99 -21.58
N LEU A 233 -5.23 3.45 -20.84
CA LEU A 233 -4.02 2.87 -21.42
C LEU A 233 -4.32 1.58 -22.18
N VAL A 234 -5.14 0.70 -21.58
CA VAL A 234 -5.52 -0.58 -22.18
C VAL A 234 -6.24 -0.39 -23.51
N ASN A 235 -7.05 0.65 -23.65
CA ASN A 235 -7.77 0.94 -24.90
C ASN A 235 -6.87 1.45 -26.04
N ARG A 236 -5.59 1.73 -25.76
CA ARG A 236 -4.61 2.24 -26.74
C ARG A 236 -3.64 1.16 -27.25
N VAL A 237 -3.68 -0.06 -26.70
CA VAL A 237 -2.72 -1.15 -26.96
C VAL A 237 -3.35 -2.42 -27.48
#